data_AF-A0A840FUQ8-F1
#
_entry.id   AF-A0A840FUQ8-F1
#
_cell.length_a   1.000
_cell.length_b   1.000
_cell.length_c   1.000
_cell.angle_alpha   90.00
_cell.angle_beta   90.00
_cell.angle_gamma   90.00
#
_symmetry.space_group_name_H-M   'P 1'
#
loop_
_entity.id
_entity.type
_entity.pdbx_description
1 polymer ?
#
loop_
_entity_poly.entity_id
_entity_poly.type
_entity_poly.pdbx_seq_one_letter_code
_entity_poly.pdbx_strand_id
1 'polypeptide(L)'
;MENVNITANGVISREIGEINLAYMLLAQKLVKQDRAEAMFRLGVGRELADLLANMSLSQIVKLAASNFLLCSFRLDDRPMFAVVGEGKEPALQQAHMSILMAARQAQAQSQAQMRGASAA
;
A
#
# COMPACT_ATOMS: atom_id res chain seq x y z
N MET A 1 7.06 21.02 -31.42
CA MET A 1 7.53 19.93 -30.54
C MET A 1 6.47 19.58 -29.48
N GLU A 2 5.18 19.49 -29.86
CA GLU A 2 4.06 19.43 -28.90
C GLU A 2 3.40 18.04 -28.80
N ASN A 3 3.73 17.13 -29.72
CA ASN A 3 3.12 15.78 -29.81
C ASN A 3 3.80 14.72 -28.92
N VAL A 4 4.93 15.02 -28.27
CA VAL A 4 5.62 14.06 -27.39
C VAL A 4 4.99 14.01 -26.00
N ASN A 5 4.46 15.13 -25.50
CA ASN A 5 3.92 15.23 -24.14
C ASN A 5 2.56 14.53 -23.96
N ILE A 6 1.73 14.48 -25.01
CA ILE A 6 0.41 13.83 -24.94
C ILE A 6 0.57 12.30 -24.87
N THR A 7 1.51 11.75 -25.64
CA THR A 7 1.80 10.30 -25.63
C THR A 7 2.47 9.88 -24.33
N ALA A 8 3.42 10.66 -23.81
CA ALA A 8 4.09 10.37 -22.54
C ALA A 8 3.12 10.36 -21.35
N ASN A 9 2.24 11.36 -21.25
CA ASN A 9 1.24 11.41 -20.18
C ASN A 9 0.20 10.28 -20.30
N GLY A 10 -0.19 9.92 -21.53
CA GLY A 10 -1.08 8.78 -21.77
C GLY A 10 -0.45 7.43 -21.39
N VAL A 11 0.85 7.25 -21.65
CA VAL A 11 1.61 6.06 -21.25
C VAL A 11 1.75 5.98 -19.73
N ILE A 12 2.12 7.07 -19.06
CA ILE A 12 2.26 7.11 -17.59
C ILE A 12 0.92 6.82 -16.89
N SER A 13 -0.17 7.43 -17.35
CA SER A 13 -1.51 7.16 -16.82
C SER A 13 -1.88 5.67 -16.94
N ARG A 14 -1.56 5.06 -18.08
CA ARG A 14 -1.78 3.63 -18.30
C ARG A 14 -0.97 2.76 -17.36
N GLU A 15 0.32 3.04 -17.19
CA GLU A 15 1.20 2.29 -16.28
C GLU A 15 0.74 2.41 -14.82
N ILE A 16 0.33 3.61 -14.39
CA ILE A 16 -0.28 3.83 -13.08
C ILE A 16 -1.54 2.95 -12.94
N GLY A 17 -2.37 2.89 -13.98
CA GLY A 17 -3.56 2.06 -13.99
C GLY A 17 -3.27 0.56 -13.87
N GLU A 18 -2.25 0.08 -14.57
CA GLU A 18 -1.79 -1.32 -14.50
C GLU A 18 -1.29 -1.67 -13.09
N ILE A 19 -0.49 -0.79 -12.46
CA ILE A 19 0.00 -0.96 -11.09
C ILE A 19 -1.17 -0.96 -10.09
N ASN A 20 -2.09 0.00 -10.21
CA ASN A 20 -3.25 0.10 -9.33
C ASN A 20 -4.12 -1.16 -9.43
N LEU A 21 -4.37 -1.66 -10.63
CA LEU A 21 -5.15 -2.87 -10.85
C LEU A 21 -4.48 -4.09 -10.20
N ALA A 22 -3.18 -4.28 -10.44
CA ALA A 22 -2.40 -5.37 -9.85
C ALA A 22 -2.44 -5.31 -8.31
N TYR A 23 -2.22 -4.12 -7.73
CA TYR A 23 -2.28 -3.91 -6.29
C TYR A 23 -3.66 -4.25 -5.72
N MET A 24 -4.74 -3.72 -6.31
CA MET A 24 -6.10 -3.93 -5.80
C MET A 24 -6.54 -5.39 -5.87
N LEU A 25 -6.19 -6.10 -6.95
CA LEU A 25 -6.48 -7.53 -7.07
C LEU A 25 -5.72 -8.36 -6.03
N LEU A 26 -4.45 -8.05 -5.80
CA LEU A 26 -3.66 -8.69 -4.75
C LEU A 26 -4.25 -8.40 -3.36
N ALA A 27 -4.58 -7.14 -3.07
CA ALA A 27 -5.16 -6.73 -1.80
C ALA A 27 -6.48 -7.46 -1.53
N GLN A 28 -7.38 -7.52 -2.52
CA GLN A 28 -8.63 -8.26 -2.39
C GLN A 28 -8.38 -9.77 -2.17
N LYS A 29 -7.44 -10.37 -2.90
CA LYS A 29 -7.07 -11.79 -2.72
C LYS A 29 -6.61 -12.07 -1.29
N LEU A 30 -5.69 -11.25 -0.77
CA LEU A 30 -5.16 -11.40 0.58
C LEU A 30 -6.27 -11.28 1.63
N VAL A 31 -7.13 -10.26 1.53
CA VAL A 31 -8.21 -10.04 2.49
C VAL A 31 -9.22 -11.19 2.48
N LYS A 32 -9.52 -11.76 1.31
CA LYS A 32 -10.40 -12.93 1.19
C LYS A 32 -9.79 -14.21 1.78
N GLN A 33 -8.47 -14.31 1.82
CA GLN A 33 -7.75 -15.46 2.35
C GLN A 33 -7.59 -15.39 3.87
N ASP A 34 -7.01 -14.31 4.38
CA ASP A 34 -6.88 -14.02 5.81
C ASP A 34 -6.93 -12.51 6.02
N ARG A 35 -8.02 -12.03 6.62
CA ARG A 35 -8.26 -10.61 6.85
C ARG A 35 -7.26 -10.00 7.82
N ALA A 36 -6.95 -10.69 8.92
CA ALA A 36 -6.07 -10.16 9.96
C ALA A 36 -4.64 -10.03 9.43
N GLU A 37 -4.18 -11.07 8.74
CA GLU A 37 -2.87 -11.04 8.08
C GLU A 37 -2.82 -10.00 6.96
N ALA A 38 -3.88 -9.88 6.14
CA ALA A 38 -3.95 -8.88 5.09
C ALA A 38 -3.88 -7.45 5.63
N MET A 39 -4.57 -7.14 6.74
CA MET A 39 -4.49 -5.84 7.39
C MET A 39 -3.05 -5.51 7.84
N PHE A 40 -2.31 -6.49 8.35
CA PHE A 40 -0.90 -6.32 8.72
C PHE A 40 -0.01 -6.12 7.48
N ARG A 41 -0.14 -6.99 6.48
CA ARG A 41 0.69 -6.95 5.25
C ARG A 41 0.43 -5.69 4.42
N LEU A 42 -0.82 -5.29 4.26
CA LEU A 42 -1.22 -4.12 3.49
C LEU A 42 -1.08 -2.81 4.30
N GLY A 43 -1.09 -2.87 5.63
CA GLY A 43 -1.05 -1.69 6.49
C GLY A 43 -2.36 -0.89 6.46
N VAL A 44 -3.49 -1.59 6.36
CA VAL A 44 -4.83 -0.96 6.23
C VAL A 44 -5.71 -1.23 7.46
N GLY A 45 -6.67 -0.34 7.69
CA GLY A 45 -7.70 -0.50 8.72
C GLY A 45 -8.74 -1.57 8.37
N ARG A 46 -9.60 -1.88 9.36
CA ARG A 46 -10.65 -2.90 9.21
C ARG A 46 -11.67 -2.51 8.15
N GLU A 47 -12.09 -1.25 8.14
CA GLU A 47 -13.11 -0.71 7.25
C GLU A 47 -12.67 -0.81 5.80
N LEU A 48 -11.41 -0.46 5.51
CA LEU A 48 -10.84 -0.58 4.17
C LEU A 48 -10.67 -2.06 3.77
N ALA A 49 -10.27 -2.94 4.69
CA ALA A 49 -10.22 -4.36 4.41
C ALA A 49 -11.62 -4.91 4.07
N ASP A 50 -12.65 -4.57 4.85
CA ASP A 50 -14.03 -4.99 4.60
C ASP A 50 -14.55 -4.48 3.25
N LEU A 51 -14.22 -3.23 2.89
CA LEU A 51 -14.54 -2.70 1.56
C LEU A 51 -13.86 -3.53 0.46
N LEU A 52 -12.54 -3.74 0.56
CA LEU A 52 -11.76 -4.49 -0.43
C LEU A 52 -12.28 -5.91 -0.63
N ALA A 53 -12.72 -6.58 0.45
CA ALA A 53 -13.28 -7.93 0.38
C ALA A 53 -14.55 -8.00 -0.50
N ASN A 54 -15.37 -6.94 -0.44
CA ASN A 54 -16.70 -6.88 -1.05
C ASN A 54 -16.71 -6.16 -2.41
N MET A 55 -15.61 -5.53 -2.82
CA MET A 55 -15.53 -4.87 -4.12
C MET A 55 -15.74 -5.85 -5.27
N SER A 56 -16.59 -5.48 -6.22
CA SER A 56 -16.69 -6.16 -7.51
C SER A 56 -15.47 -5.85 -8.40
N LEU A 57 -15.22 -6.72 -9.38
CA LEU A 57 -14.15 -6.51 -10.35
C LEU A 57 -14.32 -5.19 -11.12
N SER A 58 -15.56 -4.82 -11.47
CA SER A 58 -15.84 -3.57 -12.18
C SER A 58 -15.50 -2.33 -11.33
N GLN A 59 -15.77 -2.37 -10.03
CA GLN A 59 -15.36 -1.28 -9.11
C GLN A 59 -13.84 -1.22 -8.97
N ILE A 60 -13.14 -2.35 -8.92
CA ILE A 60 -11.67 -2.42 -8.89
C ILE A 60 -11.09 -1.78 -10.15
N VAL A 61 -11.54 -2.20 -11.33
CA VAL A 61 -11.07 -1.66 -12.61
C VAL A 61 -11.33 -0.15 -12.71
N LYS A 62 -12.50 0.30 -12.23
CA LYS A 62 -12.85 1.73 -12.21
C LYS A 62 -11.92 2.55 -11.33
N LEU A 63 -11.58 2.08 -10.12
CA LEU A 63 -10.62 2.76 -9.26
C LEU A 63 -9.20 2.70 -9.83
N ALA A 64 -8.82 1.57 -10.41
CA ALA A 64 -7.50 1.38 -10.98
C ALA A 64 -7.19 2.40 -12.09
N ALA A 65 -8.18 2.77 -12.90
CA ALA A 65 -8.06 3.77 -13.97
C ALA A 65 -7.75 5.21 -13.50
N SER A 66 -7.55 5.43 -12.19
CA SER A 66 -7.04 6.68 -11.63
C SER A 66 -5.65 7.04 -12.17
N ASN A 67 -5.40 8.34 -12.38
CA ASN A 67 -4.08 8.89 -12.73
C ASN A 67 -3.14 9.03 -11.52
N PHE A 68 -3.58 8.63 -10.34
CA PHE A 68 -2.78 8.62 -9.12
C PHE A 68 -2.60 7.19 -8.63
N LEU A 69 -1.40 6.90 -8.14
CA LEU A 69 -1.13 5.65 -7.44
C LEU A 69 -2.02 5.54 -6.20
N LEU A 70 -2.73 4.43 -6.07
CA LEU A 70 -3.59 4.14 -4.92
C LEU A 70 -2.79 3.57 -3.74
N CYS A 71 -1.59 3.07 -4.00
CA CYS A 71 -0.66 2.59 -2.99
C CYS A 71 0.49 3.58 -2.79
N SER A 72 0.85 3.83 -1.54
CA SER A 72 2.04 4.60 -1.18
C SER A 72 3.18 3.69 -0.75
N PHE A 73 4.41 4.17 -0.93
CA PHE A 73 5.57 3.51 -0.36
C PHE A 73 5.50 3.61 1.17
N ARG A 74 5.56 2.47 1.86
CA ARG A 74 5.40 2.40 3.34
C ARG A 74 6.69 2.70 4.11
N LEU A 75 7.83 2.75 3.43
CA LEU A 75 9.13 2.96 4.04
C LEU A 75 9.59 4.40 3.81
N ASP A 76 9.85 5.14 4.89
CA ASP A 76 10.52 6.44 4.77
C ASP A 76 12.00 6.27 4.39
N ASP A 77 12.61 7.35 3.92
CA ASP A 77 14.00 7.41 3.47
C ASP A 77 15.00 6.91 4.53
N ARG A 78 14.83 7.32 5.79
CA ARG A 78 15.78 7.03 6.89
C ARG A 78 15.89 5.53 7.22
N PRO A 79 14.79 4.78 7.40
CA PRO A 79 14.86 3.35 7.67
C PRO A 79 15.16 2.47 6.45
N MET A 80 14.99 2.96 5.21
CA MET A 80 15.36 2.21 4.00
C MET A 80 16.84 1.83 3.97
N PHE A 81 17.73 2.76 4.30
CA PHE A 81 19.17 2.52 4.32
C PHE A 81 19.60 1.44 5.32
N ALA A 82 18.88 1.29 6.44
CA ALA A 82 19.18 0.27 7.44
C ALA A 82 18.80 -1.15 6.97
N VAL A 83 17.81 -1.26 6.08
CA VAL A 83 17.31 -2.53 5.53
C VAL A 83 18.15 -2.97 4.33
N VAL A 84 18.49 -2.04 3.43
CA VAL A 84 19.13 -2.34 2.13
C VAL A 84 20.67 -2.32 2.22
N GLY A 85 21.25 -2.19 3.42
CA GLY A 85 22.70 -2.20 3.60
C GLY A 85 23.37 -3.47 3.06
N GLU A 86 24.47 -3.30 2.32
CA GLU A 86 25.26 -4.37 1.71
C GLU A 86 25.80 -5.37 2.75
N GLY A 87 25.84 -6.65 2.39
CA GLY A 87 26.47 -7.72 3.19
C GLY A 87 25.61 -8.32 4.32
N LYS A 88 24.31 -7.99 4.42
CA LYS A 88 23.41 -8.59 5.41
C LYS A 88 22.76 -9.89 4.90
N GLU A 89 22.65 -10.88 5.77
CA GLU A 89 21.94 -12.13 5.49
C GLU A 89 20.45 -11.85 5.16
N PRO A 90 19.85 -12.49 4.12
CA PRO A 90 18.46 -12.26 3.72
C PRO A 90 17.44 -12.44 4.85
N ALA A 91 17.65 -13.44 5.73
CA ALA A 91 16.78 -13.69 6.86
C ALA A 91 16.79 -12.52 7.87
N LEU A 92 17.97 -11.94 8.12
CA LEU A 92 18.13 -10.79 9.00
C LEU A 92 17.48 -9.53 8.40
N GLN A 93 17.61 -9.31 7.09
CA GLN A 93 16.92 -8.22 6.39
C GLN A 93 15.40 -8.34 6.49
N GLN A 94 14.86 -9.55 6.33
CA GLN A 94 13.43 -9.82 6.47
C GLN A 94 12.93 -9.59 7.91
N ALA A 95 13.72 -9.98 8.91
CA ALA A 95 13.40 -9.71 10.31
C ALA A 95 13.38 -8.21 10.61
N HIS A 96 14.39 -7.45 10.17
CA HIS A 96 14.41 -5.98 10.31
C HIS A 96 13.20 -5.31 9.65
N MET A 97 12.81 -5.76 8.45
CA MET A 97 11.64 -5.26 7.75
C MET A 97 10.35 -5.51 8.54
N SER A 98 10.19 -6.73 9.05
CA SER A 98 9.02 -7.12 9.87
C SER A 98 8.90 -6.27 11.13
N ILE A 99 10.01 -6.08 11.85
CA ILE A 99 10.06 -5.27 13.08
C ILE A 99 9.70 -3.81 12.78
N LEU A 100 10.31 -3.23 11.73
CA LEU A 100 10.04 -1.85 11.33
C LEU A 100 8.57 -1.65 10.95
N MET A 101 8.01 -2.56 10.17
CA MET A 101 6.61 -2.47 9.72
C MET A 101 5.63 -2.59 10.89
N ALA A 102 5.90 -3.49 11.84
CA ALA A 102 5.09 -3.63 13.06
C ALA A 102 5.14 -2.35 13.92
N ALA A 103 6.33 -1.77 14.11
CA ALA A 103 6.50 -0.54 14.89
C ALA A 103 5.70 0.63 14.30
N ARG A 104 5.69 0.79 12.97
CA ARG A 104 4.92 1.84 12.29
C ARG A 104 3.42 1.65 12.43
N GLN A 105 2.93 0.41 12.34
CA GLN A 105 1.50 0.14 12.49
C GLN A 105 1.02 0.47 13.90
N ALA A 106 1.81 0.13 14.93
CA ALA A 106 1.52 0.52 16.31
C ALA A 106 1.48 2.06 16.48
N GLN A 107 2.43 2.79 15.89
CA GLN A 107 2.42 4.26 15.94
C GLN A 107 1.17 4.87 15.28
N ALA A 108 0.76 4.36 14.11
CA ALA A 108 -0.43 4.83 13.41
C ALA A 108 -1.71 4.57 14.21
N GLN A 109 -1.81 3.42 14.88
CA GLN A 109 -2.94 3.07 15.76
C GLN A 109 -3.02 4.01 16.97
N SER A 110 -1.89 4.28 17.63
CA SER A 110 -1.83 5.22 18.76
C SER A 110 -2.23 6.64 18.36
N GLN A 111 -1.81 7.11 17.18
CA GLN A 111 -2.21 8.44 16.67
C GLN A 111 -3.70 8.51 16.33
N ALA A 112 -4.28 7.45 15.75
CA ALA A 112 -5.70 7.38 15.47
C ALA A 112 -6.55 7.44 16.76
N GLN A 113 -6.10 6.77 17.83
CA GLN A 113 -6.76 6.82 19.14
C GLN A 113 -6.70 8.22 19.78
N MET A 114 -5.56 8.93 19.71
CA MET A 114 -5.45 10.30 20.24
C MET A 114 -6.33 11.29 19.49
N ARG A 115 -6.48 11.15 18.16
CA ARG A 115 -7.37 12.00 17.36
C ARG A 115 -8.85 11.78 17.68
N GLY A 116 -9.27 10.54 17.95
CA GLY A 116 -10.63 10.23 18.38
C GLY A 116 -10.97 10.78 19.77
N ALA A 117 -9.99 10.83 20.68
CA ALA A 117 -10.18 11.37 22.03
C ALA A 117 -10.27 12.91 22.09
N SER A 118 -9.76 13.62 21.09
CA SER A 118 -9.83 15.09 21.03
C SER A 118 -11.13 15.62 20.39
N ALA A 119 -11.98 14.74 19.84
CA ALA A 119 -13.23 15.09 19.16
C ALA A 119 -14.49 14.72 19.96
N ALA A 120 -14.33 14.22 21.19
CA ALA A 120 -15.38 13.91 22.16
C ALA A 120 -15.26 14.86 23.36
#